data_AF-A0A940M5U7-F1
#
_entry.id   AF-A0A940M5U7-F1
#
_cell.length_a   1.000
_cell.length_b   1.000
_cell.length_c   1.000
_cell.angle_alpha   90.00
_cell.angle_beta   90.00
_cell.angle_gamma   90.00
#
_symmetry.space_group_name_H-M   'P 1'
#
loop_
_entity.id
_entity.type
_entity.pdbx_description
1 polymer ?
#
loop_
_entity_poly.entity_id
_entity_poly.type
_entity_poly.pdbx_seq_one_letter_code
_entity_poly.pdbx_strand_id
1 'polypeptide(L)'
;MRIDGQIYFFGFSYGGDLVVSPLHADAESMATYAAAHLRQRDGRKDQAFWLTQAQESLQESGLSDRAGTMLDLHRLRRDLAGLRRDRATVRALPGLEVPSHLIYLLEANCAWPAEEWPAGLAASAKRLGLDLDDTSGWLEGATAILAGDVAIPRGANFSDAASVYLWYLDRLLLHQRHDWSKELKLGDAEWHG
;
A
#
# COMPACT_ATOMS: atom_id res chain seq x y z
N MET A 1 4.10 -10.27 -5.59
CA MET A 1 2.74 -9.93 -5.10
C MET A 1 1.72 -10.41 -6.11
N ARG A 2 0.50 -10.81 -5.70
CA ARG A 2 -0.57 -11.22 -6.60
C ARG A 2 -1.72 -10.21 -6.54
N ILE A 3 -2.05 -9.59 -7.67
CA ILE A 3 -3.10 -8.59 -7.80
C ILE A 3 -4.14 -9.13 -8.79
N ASP A 4 -5.41 -9.23 -8.39
CA ASP A 4 -6.50 -9.77 -9.22
C ASP A 4 -6.15 -11.11 -9.91
N GLY A 5 -5.39 -11.96 -9.21
CA GLY A 5 -4.92 -13.26 -9.72
C GLY A 5 -3.62 -13.21 -10.54
N GLN A 6 -3.19 -12.04 -11.04
CA GLN A 6 -1.94 -11.86 -11.76
C GLN A 6 -0.76 -11.71 -10.79
N ILE A 7 0.37 -12.36 -11.08
CA ILE A 7 1.60 -12.17 -10.31
C ILE A 7 2.36 -10.97 -10.87
N TYR A 8 2.77 -10.09 -9.97
CA TYR A 8 3.68 -8.99 -10.23
C TYR A 8 4.98 -9.15 -9.44
N PHE A 9 6.06 -8.75 -10.09
CA PHE A 9 7.43 -8.76 -9.57
C PHE A 9 7.88 -7.34 -9.25
N PHE A 10 8.74 -7.21 -8.25
CA PHE A 10 9.39 -5.95 -7.88
C PHE A 10 10.72 -6.26 -7.19
N GLY A 11 11.61 -5.28 -7.19
CA GLY A 11 12.87 -5.29 -6.45
C GLY A 11 12.67 -4.71 -5.06
N PHE A 12 13.25 -5.39 -4.07
CA PHE A 12 13.26 -4.95 -2.68
C PHE A 12 14.68 -4.93 -2.13
N SER A 13 15.02 -3.88 -1.39
CA SER A 13 16.32 -3.73 -0.73
C SER A 13 16.18 -3.91 0.77
N TYR A 14 16.44 -5.12 1.28
CA TYR A 14 16.37 -5.43 2.73
C TYR A 14 17.21 -4.48 3.59
N GLY A 15 18.43 -4.16 3.16
CA GLY A 15 19.31 -3.27 3.94
C GLY A 15 18.86 -1.81 3.97
N GLY A 16 17.90 -1.43 3.12
CA GLY A 16 17.29 -0.09 3.13
C GLY A 16 15.84 -0.10 3.58
N ASP A 17 15.22 -1.28 3.71
CA ASP A 17 13.79 -1.47 3.93
C ASP A 17 12.90 -0.74 2.90
N LEU A 18 13.25 -0.86 1.61
CA LEU A 18 12.66 -0.06 0.53
C LEU A 18 12.36 -0.88 -0.73
N VAL A 19 11.28 -0.51 -1.41
CA VAL A 19 11.02 -0.90 -2.81
C VAL A 19 11.97 -0.11 -3.72
N VAL A 20 12.59 -0.79 -4.69
CA VAL A 20 13.62 -0.21 -5.58
C VAL A 20 13.33 -0.41 -7.07
N SER A 21 12.10 -0.81 -7.42
CA SER A 21 11.66 -0.91 -8.81
C SER A 21 10.17 -0.60 -8.97
N PRO A 22 9.73 -0.31 -10.21
CA PRO A 22 8.34 -0.46 -10.62
C PRO A 22 7.82 -1.90 -10.44
N LEU A 23 6.50 -2.06 -10.57
CA LEU A 23 5.89 -3.39 -10.73
C LEU A 23 6.12 -3.90 -12.15
N HIS A 24 6.42 -5.19 -12.26
CA HIS A 24 6.65 -5.89 -13.50
C HIS A 24 5.68 -7.06 -13.63
N ALA A 25 5.01 -7.19 -14.79
CA ALA A 25 3.97 -8.20 -15.01
C ALA A 25 4.55 -9.61 -15.24
N ASP A 26 5.85 -9.72 -15.51
CA ASP A 26 6.53 -10.99 -15.78
C ASP A 26 8.00 -10.95 -15.28
N ALA A 27 8.59 -12.15 -15.16
CA ALA A 27 9.95 -12.31 -14.64
C ALA A 27 11.02 -11.75 -15.60
N GLU A 28 10.77 -11.77 -16.91
CA GLU A 28 11.74 -11.32 -17.92
C GLU A 28 11.92 -9.80 -17.91
N SER A 29 10.82 -9.06 -17.80
CA SER A 29 10.82 -7.60 -17.67
C SER A 29 11.46 -7.15 -16.36
N MET A 30 11.18 -7.85 -15.24
CA MET A 30 11.88 -7.62 -13.98
C MET A 30 13.39 -7.89 -14.11
N ALA A 31 13.78 -9.00 -14.74
CA ALA A 31 15.19 -9.35 -14.91
C ALA A 31 15.95 -8.35 -15.79
N THR A 32 15.30 -7.89 -16.86
CA THR A 32 15.84 -6.85 -17.75
C THR A 32 16.06 -5.55 -16.97
N TYR A 33 15.06 -5.13 -16.19
CA TYR A 33 15.18 -3.95 -15.33
C TYR A 33 16.31 -4.11 -14.31
N ALA A 34 16.40 -5.26 -13.66
CA ALA A 34 17.39 -5.55 -12.63
C ALA A 34 18.84 -5.49 -13.16
N ALA A 35 19.09 -6.08 -14.34
CA ALA A 35 20.40 -6.07 -14.98
C ALA A 35 20.86 -4.66 -15.41
N ALA A 36 19.91 -3.78 -15.72
CA ALA A 36 20.16 -2.44 -16.22
C ALA A 36 20.22 -1.37 -15.12
N HIS A 37 19.39 -1.48 -14.07
CA HIS A 37 19.11 -0.38 -13.15
C HIS A 37 19.42 -0.68 -11.69
N LEU A 38 19.39 -1.94 -11.25
CA LEU A 38 19.64 -2.23 -9.84
C LEU A 38 21.13 -2.17 -9.52
N ARG A 39 21.45 -1.45 -8.44
CA ARG A 39 22.81 -1.34 -7.92
C ARG A 39 23.26 -2.68 -7.34
N GLN A 40 24.40 -3.18 -7.80
CA GLN A 40 24.96 -4.47 -7.42
C GLN A 40 26.28 -4.27 -6.68
N ARG A 41 26.46 -4.96 -5.54
CA ARG A 41 27.61 -4.77 -4.63
C ARG A 41 28.72 -5.80 -4.85
N ASP A 42 28.40 -6.95 -5.43
CA ASP A 42 29.25 -8.13 -5.57
C ASP A 42 29.59 -8.43 -7.04
N GLY A 43 29.63 -7.38 -7.86
CA GLY A 43 29.90 -7.45 -9.29
C GLY A 43 28.64 -7.45 -10.15
N ARG A 44 28.82 -7.09 -11.43
CA ARG A 44 27.70 -6.97 -12.36
C ARG A 44 27.16 -8.35 -12.72
N LYS A 45 25.88 -8.59 -12.43
CA LYS A 45 25.09 -9.75 -12.84
C LYS A 45 24.34 -9.44 -14.13
N ASP A 46 24.20 -10.45 -14.97
CA ASP A 46 23.49 -10.36 -16.24
C ASP A 46 21.98 -10.62 -16.06
N GLN A 47 21.24 -10.50 -17.16
CA GLN A 47 19.81 -10.77 -17.17
C GLN A 47 19.47 -12.23 -16.82
N ALA A 48 20.31 -13.18 -17.23
CA ALA A 48 20.07 -14.60 -16.96
C ALA A 48 20.09 -14.89 -15.45
N PHE A 49 21.05 -14.32 -14.74
CA PHE A 49 21.09 -14.38 -13.27
C PHE A 49 19.80 -13.82 -12.64
N TRP A 50 19.37 -12.64 -13.06
CA TRP A 50 18.18 -12.00 -12.49
C TRP A 50 16.88 -12.72 -12.85
N LEU A 51 16.81 -13.37 -14.01
CA LEU A 51 15.67 -14.17 -14.41
C LEU A 51 15.51 -15.38 -13.48
N THR A 52 16.61 -16.07 -13.16
CA THR A 52 16.61 -17.15 -12.17
C THR A 52 16.10 -16.66 -10.81
N GLN A 53 16.59 -15.51 -10.33
CA GLN A 53 16.12 -14.94 -9.06
C GLN A 53 14.63 -14.58 -9.08
N ALA A 54 14.14 -13.99 -10.17
CA ALA A 54 12.73 -13.66 -10.31
C ALA A 54 11.86 -14.94 -10.33
N GLN A 55 12.29 -16.00 -11.01
CA GLN A 55 11.58 -17.28 -11.04
C GLN A 55 11.59 -18.00 -9.69
N GLU A 56 12.72 -17.99 -8.98
CA GLU A 56 12.82 -18.54 -7.62
C GLU A 56 11.87 -17.85 -6.64
N SER A 57 11.68 -16.53 -6.79
CA SER A 57 10.76 -15.74 -5.95
C SER A 57 9.29 -16.20 -6.00
N LEU A 58 8.90 -16.96 -7.04
CA LEU A 58 7.56 -17.54 -7.15
C LEU A 58 7.33 -18.68 -6.15
N GLN A 59 8.39 -19.40 -5.79
CA GLN A 59 8.33 -20.51 -4.84
C GLN A 59 8.57 -20.00 -3.42
N GLU A 60 9.56 -19.13 -3.24
CA GLU A 60 9.96 -18.58 -1.95
C GLU A 60 10.11 -17.06 -2.06
N SER A 61 9.16 -16.32 -1.50
CA SER A 61 9.34 -14.90 -1.24
C SER A 61 9.63 -14.74 0.24
N GLY A 62 10.88 -14.40 0.58
CA GLY A 62 11.29 -14.15 1.98
C GLY A 62 10.66 -12.91 2.61
N LEU A 63 9.74 -12.23 1.91
CA LEU A 63 9.12 -10.97 2.31
C LEU A 63 7.77 -11.12 3.02
N SER A 64 7.01 -12.21 2.79
CA SER A 64 5.81 -12.48 3.57
C SER A 64 5.38 -13.95 3.50
N ASP A 65 4.49 -14.32 4.42
CA ASP A 65 3.65 -15.50 4.23
C ASP A 65 2.69 -15.28 3.04
N ARG A 66 2.37 -16.35 2.32
CA ARG A 66 1.61 -16.24 1.06
C ARG A 66 0.21 -15.62 1.26
N ALA A 67 -0.35 -15.71 2.46
CA ALA A 67 -1.68 -15.19 2.80
C ALA A 67 -1.79 -13.66 2.71
N GLY A 68 -0.71 -12.92 2.95
CA GLY A 68 -0.67 -11.46 2.78
C GLY A 68 -0.39 -10.97 1.35
N THR A 69 -0.15 -11.86 0.39
CA THR A 69 0.32 -11.47 -0.95
C THR A 69 -0.78 -11.27 -1.99
N MET A 70 -2.04 -11.58 -1.65
CA MET A 70 -3.18 -11.49 -2.56
C MET A 70 -3.95 -10.20 -2.34
N LEU A 71 -4.12 -9.43 -3.41
CA LEU A 71 -4.91 -8.21 -3.44
C LEU A 71 -6.08 -8.39 -4.41
N ASP A 72 -7.31 -8.28 -3.88
CA ASP A 72 -8.52 -8.07 -4.67
C ASP A 72 -8.71 -6.56 -4.89
N LEU A 73 -8.23 -6.09 -6.02
CA LEU A 73 -8.20 -4.68 -6.35
C LEU A 73 -9.58 -4.16 -6.74
N HIS A 74 -10.42 -5.03 -7.33
CA HIS A 74 -11.81 -4.69 -7.64
C HIS A 74 -12.61 -4.41 -6.38
N ARG A 75 -12.48 -5.27 -5.37
CA ARG A 75 -13.08 -5.06 -4.04
C ARG A 75 -12.56 -3.76 -3.41
N LEU A 76 -11.23 -3.59 -3.35
CA LEU A 76 -10.64 -2.39 -2.76
C LEU A 76 -11.13 -1.12 -3.46
N ARG A 77 -11.14 -1.06 -4.80
CA ARG A 77 -11.65 0.10 -5.56
C ARG A 77 -13.10 0.42 -5.23
N ARG A 78 -13.97 -0.60 -5.15
CA ARG A 78 -15.38 -0.42 -4.81
C ARG A 78 -15.53 0.17 -3.41
N ASP A 79 -14.80 -0.37 -2.45
CA ASP A 79 -14.88 0.05 -1.05
C ASP A 79 -14.32 1.49 -0.89
N LEU A 80 -13.23 1.83 -1.59
CA LEU A 80 -12.71 3.21 -1.67
C LEU A 80 -13.71 4.19 -2.30
N ALA A 81 -14.35 3.81 -3.40
CA ALA A 81 -15.35 4.65 -4.05
C ALA A 81 -16.55 4.91 -3.13
N GLY A 82 -16.99 3.90 -2.38
CA GLY A 82 -18.03 4.04 -1.37
C GLY A 82 -17.61 4.97 -0.22
N LEU A 83 -16.41 4.76 0.33
CA LEU A 83 -15.84 5.61 1.38
C LEU A 83 -15.76 7.08 0.97
N ARG A 84 -15.34 7.35 -0.26
CA ARG A 84 -15.21 8.72 -0.78
C ARG A 84 -16.57 9.39 -0.99
N ARG A 85 -17.53 8.65 -1.55
CA ARG A 85 -18.88 9.18 -1.84
C ARG A 85 -19.68 9.49 -0.57
N ASP A 86 -19.66 8.55 0.38
CA ASP A 86 -20.57 8.56 1.53
C ASP A 86 -19.82 8.84 2.84
N ARG A 87 -18.67 9.52 2.78
CA ARG A 87 -17.78 9.74 3.94
C ARG A 87 -18.50 10.28 5.18
N ALA A 88 -19.45 11.20 5.01
CA ALA A 88 -20.17 11.82 6.12
C ALA A 88 -21.22 10.89 6.77
N THR A 89 -21.70 9.88 6.04
CA THR A 89 -22.74 8.95 6.45
C THR A 89 -22.23 7.52 6.60
N VAL A 90 -20.93 7.34 6.40
CA VAL A 90 -20.24 6.06 6.44
C VAL A 90 -20.51 5.35 7.77
N ARG A 91 -20.74 4.05 7.66
CA ARG A 91 -20.86 3.14 8.80
C ARG A 91 -19.73 2.13 8.73
N ALA A 92 -19.77 1.09 9.55
CA ALA A 92 -18.89 -0.04 9.36
C ALA A 92 -18.99 -0.56 7.92
N LEU A 93 -17.85 -0.95 7.37
CA LEU A 93 -17.68 -1.67 6.12
C LEU A 93 -17.16 -3.07 6.45
N PRO A 94 -18.02 -4.01 6.88
CA PRO A 94 -17.60 -5.36 7.22
C PRO A 94 -16.81 -6.00 6.09
N GLY A 95 -15.63 -6.50 6.41
CA GLY A 95 -14.72 -7.09 5.44
C GLY A 95 -13.95 -6.06 4.60
N LEU A 96 -13.85 -4.79 5.01
CA LEU A 96 -12.78 -3.95 4.48
C LEU A 96 -11.45 -4.58 4.88
N GLU A 97 -10.69 -5.05 3.89
CA GLU A 97 -9.38 -5.64 4.09
C GLU A 97 -8.39 -4.91 3.18
N VAL A 98 -7.35 -4.35 3.79
CA VAL A 98 -6.13 -3.98 3.07
C VAL A 98 -5.06 -4.93 3.59
N PRO A 99 -4.50 -5.81 2.75
CA PRO A 99 -3.45 -6.72 3.18
C PRO A 99 -2.31 -5.93 3.84
N SER A 100 -1.94 -6.28 5.07
CA SER A 100 -0.87 -5.59 5.81
C SER A 100 0.43 -5.54 5.02
N HIS A 101 0.71 -6.59 4.25
CA HIS A 101 1.87 -6.61 3.35
C HIS A 101 1.79 -5.58 2.22
N LEU A 102 0.60 -5.29 1.68
CA LEU A 102 0.43 -4.21 0.71
C LEU A 102 0.70 -2.85 1.36
N ILE A 103 0.18 -2.62 2.58
CA ILE A 103 0.44 -1.38 3.32
C ILE A 103 1.95 -1.18 3.47
N TYR A 104 2.63 -2.19 3.99
CA TYR A 104 4.08 -2.18 4.15
C TYR A 104 4.82 -1.89 2.82
N LEU A 105 4.45 -2.56 1.72
CA LEU A 105 5.10 -2.32 0.43
C LEU A 105 4.83 -0.92 -0.11
N LEU A 106 3.63 -0.38 0.10
CA LEU A 106 3.29 1.00 -0.27
C LEU A 106 4.06 2.01 0.56
N GLU A 107 4.23 1.78 1.86
CA GLU A 107 5.07 2.59 2.76
C GLU A 107 6.54 2.53 2.36
N ALA A 108 7.08 1.34 2.08
CA ALA A 108 8.44 1.12 1.60
C ALA A 108 8.68 1.71 0.20
N ASN A 109 7.62 1.92 -0.59
CA ASN A 109 7.67 2.62 -1.87
C ASN A 109 7.35 4.13 -1.74
N CYS A 110 7.00 4.63 -0.55
CA CYS A 110 6.60 6.02 -0.36
C CYS A 110 7.83 6.94 -0.23
N ALA A 111 7.83 8.03 -1.00
CA ALA A 111 8.69 9.19 -0.83
C ALA A 111 7.97 10.20 0.08
N TRP A 112 7.81 9.83 1.35
CA TRP A 112 7.06 10.61 2.35
C TRP A 112 7.39 12.10 2.28
N PRO A 113 6.41 12.97 1.94
CA PRO A 113 6.64 14.40 1.88
C PRO A 113 6.81 14.95 3.30
N ALA A 114 7.60 16.02 3.45
CA ALA A 114 7.76 16.75 4.72
C ALA A 114 6.53 17.60 5.09
N GLU A 115 5.36 17.34 4.48
CA GLU A 115 4.18 18.19 4.55
C GLU A 115 3.39 17.98 5.84
N GLU A 116 2.85 19.07 6.41
CA GLU A 116 1.96 19.01 7.56
C GLU A 116 0.59 18.41 7.19
N TRP A 117 -0.05 17.76 8.16
CA TRP A 117 -1.35 17.14 7.93
C TRP A 117 -2.46 18.19 7.71
N PRO A 118 -3.51 17.85 6.95
CA PRO A 118 -4.68 18.71 6.82
C PRO A 118 -5.27 19.10 8.17
N ALA A 119 -5.78 20.32 8.26
CA ALA A 119 -6.47 20.81 9.43
C ALA A 119 -7.59 19.83 9.86
N GLY A 120 -7.54 19.37 11.11
CA GLY A 120 -8.52 18.44 11.69
C GLY A 120 -8.19 16.95 11.53
N LEU A 121 -7.17 16.57 10.73
CA LEU A 121 -6.77 15.16 10.63
C LEU A 121 -6.16 14.66 11.95
N ALA A 122 -5.25 15.45 12.56
CA ALA A 122 -4.70 15.16 13.89
C ALA A 122 -5.79 14.99 14.95
N ALA A 123 -6.83 15.82 14.89
CA ALA A 123 -7.95 15.74 15.82
C ALA A 123 -8.77 14.45 15.60
N SER A 124 -8.93 14.03 14.35
CA SER A 124 -9.60 12.77 13.99
C SER A 124 -8.79 11.56 14.47
N ALA A 125 -7.49 11.52 14.17
CA ALA A 125 -6.57 10.49 14.65
C ALA A 125 -6.55 10.40 16.19
N LYS A 126 -6.47 11.54 16.87
CA LYS A 126 -6.53 11.61 18.33
C LYS A 126 -7.84 11.08 18.91
N ARG A 127 -8.99 11.41 18.30
CA ARG A 127 -10.30 10.89 18.73
C ARG A 127 -10.37 9.37 18.57
N LEU A 128 -9.75 8.82 17.53
CA LEU A 128 -9.64 7.39 17.28
C LEU A 128 -8.60 6.70 18.19
N GLY A 129 -7.87 7.44 19.03
CA GLY A 129 -6.84 6.89 19.91
C GLY A 129 -5.58 6.45 19.16
N LEU A 130 -5.35 6.97 17.95
CA LEU A 130 -4.13 6.70 17.17
C LEU A 130 -2.97 7.56 17.68
N ASP A 131 -1.76 7.01 17.62
CA ASP A 131 -0.54 7.69 18.08
C ASP A 131 -0.16 8.83 17.12
N LEU A 132 -0.06 10.07 17.62
CA LEU A 132 0.32 11.19 16.76
C LEU A 132 1.83 11.27 16.52
N ASP A 133 2.63 10.63 17.36
CA ASP A 133 4.09 10.65 17.23
C ASP A 133 4.58 9.55 16.25
N ASP A 134 3.74 8.54 15.98
CA ASP A 134 3.98 7.47 15.02
C ASP A 134 2.75 7.18 14.14
N THR A 135 2.83 7.57 12.88
CA THR A 135 1.73 7.44 11.93
C THR A 135 1.68 6.09 11.21
N SER A 136 2.67 5.21 11.38
CA SER A 136 2.73 3.91 10.68
C SER A 136 1.51 3.03 10.99
N GLY A 137 0.97 3.11 12.21
CA GLY A 137 -0.22 2.36 12.62
C GLY A 137 -1.56 2.97 12.19
N TRP A 138 -1.58 4.14 11.54
CA TRP A 138 -2.83 4.86 11.29
C TRP A 138 -3.73 4.16 10.28
N LEU A 139 -3.15 3.66 9.18
CA LEU A 139 -3.93 2.98 8.15
C LEU A 139 -4.52 1.68 8.69
N GLU A 140 -3.73 0.89 9.41
CA GLU A 140 -4.19 -0.35 10.05
C GLU A 140 -5.27 -0.08 11.10
N GLY A 141 -5.04 0.86 12.02
CA GLY A 141 -6.00 1.21 13.05
C GLY A 141 -7.32 1.77 12.49
N ALA A 142 -7.25 2.63 11.48
CA ALA A 142 -8.44 3.13 10.80
C ALA A 142 -9.17 2.01 10.02
N THR A 143 -8.43 1.09 9.39
CA THR A 143 -9.00 -0.09 8.71
C THR A 143 -9.75 -0.97 9.70
N ALA A 144 -9.17 -1.30 10.85
CA ALA A 144 -9.79 -2.15 11.86
C ALA A 144 -11.09 -1.54 12.42
N ILE A 145 -11.13 -0.22 12.61
CA ILE A 145 -12.35 0.49 13.03
C ILE A 145 -13.41 0.47 11.93
N LEU A 146 -13.02 0.75 10.67
CA LEU A 146 -13.94 0.71 9.53
C LEU A 146 -14.48 -0.70 9.28
N ALA A 147 -13.66 -1.74 9.41
CA ALA A 147 -14.07 -3.13 9.25
C ALA A 147 -15.01 -3.61 10.37
N GLY A 148 -15.01 -2.91 11.51
CA GLY A 148 -15.79 -3.26 12.69
C GLY A 148 -15.08 -4.25 13.63
N ASP A 149 -13.79 -4.52 13.40
CA ASP A 149 -12.96 -5.38 14.23
C ASP A 149 -12.60 -4.70 15.55
N VAL A 150 -12.54 -3.37 15.54
CA VAL A 150 -12.31 -2.53 16.71
C VAL A 150 -13.49 -1.60 16.92
N ALA A 151 -14.00 -1.54 18.15
CA ALA A 151 -15.09 -0.64 18.50
C ALA A 151 -14.66 0.83 18.39
N ILE A 152 -15.55 1.69 17.89
CA ILE A 152 -15.28 3.13 17.81
C ILE A 152 -15.06 3.71 19.21
N PRO A 153 -13.93 4.41 19.44
CA PRO A 153 -13.69 5.10 20.71
C PRO A 153 -14.74 6.16 21.03
N ARG A 154 -14.98 6.39 22.33
CA ARG A 154 -15.97 7.37 22.77
C ARG A 154 -15.64 8.77 22.24
N GLY A 155 -16.58 9.37 21.53
CA GLY A 155 -16.44 10.71 20.95
C GLY A 155 -15.87 10.73 19.54
N ALA A 156 -15.44 9.57 19.00
CA ALA A 156 -15.12 9.39 17.60
C ALA A 156 -16.35 8.91 16.80
N ASN A 157 -16.23 8.90 15.48
CA ASN A 157 -17.21 8.33 14.56
C ASN A 157 -16.52 7.68 13.34
N PHE A 158 -17.28 6.95 12.50
CA PHE A 158 -16.71 6.32 11.30
C PHE A 158 -16.18 7.32 10.27
N SER A 159 -16.68 8.57 10.23
CA SER A 159 -16.13 9.61 9.37
C SER A 159 -14.71 9.99 9.82
N ASP A 160 -14.40 9.98 11.11
CA ASP A 160 -13.02 10.17 11.60
C ASP A 160 -12.10 9.07 11.03
N ALA A 161 -12.52 7.81 11.12
CA ALA A 161 -11.75 6.67 10.60
C ALA A 161 -11.58 6.72 9.08
N ALA A 162 -12.66 7.01 8.34
CA ALA A 162 -12.62 7.19 6.88
C ALA A 162 -11.69 8.35 6.47
N SER A 163 -11.64 9.42 7.26
CA SER A 163 -10.76 10.57 7.02
C SER A 163 -9.29 10.18 7.10
N VAL A 164 -8.92 9.47 8.17
CA VAL A 164 -7.55 8.99 8.39
C VAL A 164 -7.16 7.98 7.32
N TYR A 165 -8.02 6.98 7.09
CA TYR A 165 -7.79 5.92 6.12
C TYR A 165 -7.59 6.48 4.70
N LEU A 166 -8.50 7.32 4.21
CA LEU A 166 -8.43 7.87 2.85
C LEU A 166 -7.21 8.77 2.68
N TRP A 167 -6.96 9.67 3.65
CA TRP A 167 -5.80 10.55 3.56
C TRP A 167 -4.48 9.76 3.52
N TYR A 168 -4.33 8.77 4.39
CA TYR A 168 -3.10 8.00 4.47
C TYR A 168 -2.87 7.17 3.20
N LEU A 169 -3.90 6.47 2.74
CA LEU A 169 -3.81 5.68 1.51
C LEU A 169 -3.55 6.55 0.28
N ASP A 170 -4.23 7.70 0.16
CA ASP A 170 -4.00 8.62 -0.96
C ASP A 170 -2.54 9.11 -0.95
N ARG A 171 -1.95 9.38 0.22
CA ARG A 171 -0.53 9.76 0.32
C ARG A 171 0.40 8.65 -0.16
N LEU A 172 0.17 7.42 0.26
CA LEU A 172 0.93 6.25 -0.18
C LEU A 172 0.85 6.03 -1.70
N LEU A 173 -0.28 6.38 -2.32
CA LEU A 173 -0.49 6.23 -3.76
C LEU A 173 0.06 7.41 -4.57
N LEU A 174 -0.01 8.63 -4.04
CA LEU A 174 0.44 9.86 -4.71
C LEU A 174 1.97 10.01 -4.67
N HIS A 175 2.62 9.62 -3.56
CA HIS A 175 4.03 9.90 -3.31
C HIS A 175 4.90 8.67 -3.54
N GLN A 176 4.68 7.91 -4.61
CA GLN A 176 5.46 6.70 -4.88
C GLN A 176 6.83 7.02 -5.49
N ARG A 177 7.89 6.40 -4.95
CA ARG A 177 9.25 6.40 -5.53
C ARG A 177 9.26 5.72 -6.89
N HIS A 178 8.49 4.65 -7.01
CA HIS A 178 8.26 3.93 -8.25
C HIS A 178 6.76 3.90 -8.52
N ASP A 179 6.35 4.44 -9.66
CA ASP A 179 4.95 4.51 -10.07
C ASP A 179 4.34 3.10 -10.21
N TRP A 180 3.58 2.68 -9.20
CA TRP A 180 2.75 1.48 -9.17
C TRP A 180 1.30 1.80 -9.54
N SER A 181 0.95 3.07 -9.75
CA SER A 181 -0.42 3.53 -9.98
C SER A 181 -1.01 2.95 -11.27
N LYS A 182 -0.19 2.68 -12.29
CA LYS A 182 -0.64 2.05 -13.54
C LYS A 182 -1.23 0.66 -13.35
N GLU A 183 -0.66 -0.11 -12.42
CA GLU A 183 -1.10 -1.48 -12.14
C GLU A 183 -2.18 -1.49 -11.06
N LEU A 184 -2.03 -0.66 -10.03
CA LEU A 184 -3.00 -0.58 -8.94
C LEU A 184 -4.29 0.16 -9.35
N LYS A 185 -4.22 1.15 -10.24
CA LYS A 185 -5.33 2.05 -10.66
C LYS A 185 -6.27 2.40 -9.50
N LEU A 186 -5.69 2.71 -8.34
CA LEU A 186 -6.42 3.13 -7.14
C LEU A 186 -6.63 4.65 -7.13
N GLY A 187 -5.92 5.37 -8.00
CA GLY A 187 -5.91 6.83 -8.12
C GLY A 187 -6.83 7.41 -9.21
N ASP A 188 -7.35 6.62 -10.15
CA ASP A 188 -8.10 7.15 -11.32
C ASP A 188 -9.62 7.22 -11.11
N ALA A 189 -10.03 8.02 -10.13
CA ALA A 189 -11.39 8.54 -10.08
C ALA A 189 -11.29 10.07 -9.98
N GLU A 190 -11.26 10.74 -11.13
CA GLU A 190 -11.46 12.18 -11.33
C GLU A 190 -11.48 13.03 -10.03
N TRP A 191 -10.30 13.45 -9.59
CA TRP A 191 -10.07 14.15 -8.33
C TRP A 191 -10.10 15.67 -8.45
N HIS A 192 -11.01 16.21 -9.26
CA HIS A 192 -11.28 17.65 -9.33
C HIS A 192 -12.79 17.87 -9.48
N GLY A 193 -13.47 18.01 -8.34
CA GLY A 193 -14.86 18.44 -8.22
C GLY A 193 -15.10 19.07 -6.86
#